data_AF-I0UZ57-F1
#
_entry.id   AF-I0UZ57-F1
#
_cell.length_a   1.000
_cell.length_b   1.000
_cell.length_c   1.000
_cell.angle_alpha   90.00
_cell.angle_beta   90.00
_cell.angle_gamma   90.00
#
_symmetry.space_group_name_H-M   'P 1'
#
loop_
_entity.id
_entity.type
_entity.pdbx_description
1 polymer ?
#
loop_
_entity_poly.entity_id
_entity_poly.type
_entity_poly.pdbx_seq_one_letter_code
_entity_poly.pdbx_strand_id
1 'polypeptide(L)'
;MSSLTTPTKGSGLLAKHAAQAANNADQRYLMAKGLRHQLNKVFPTHWSFLLGELALYSFIILILSGIYLTLFFDPSMAEVVYDGPYRNLQGVEMSRAFESTLEISFEVRGGLFIRQVHHWAALIFVAAMFVHMFRVFFTGAFRRPREANWVIGALLLILGMFEGFFGYSLPDDLLSGTGIRATLSGIVLSVPVIGTWLHWALFGGEFPGTVIVPRMYALHILIIPGLMLALVAAHLALVWYQKHTQFPGVRRKETNVVGVRIMPVFALKGGAWFAVVTGFIALMSGLFQINAVWNLGPYNPSQVSAGSQPDWYLAWADGILRIYPAWELYLGNYTVPPVFFAGAIGMGILFAMLIGYPFIERKLSKDTAHHNLLQRPRDAPVRTSLGVMALTFFMVLELSGFNDIIAFKYDISLNAMTWAGRIGLLILPPLAYYITYRICLGLQRSDREVLEHGVETGIIKRLPHGEFIEVHQPLGPVHDGHPVPLEYQGAPVPKKMNKLGTAGKPVAGTMWSPDPAEETAALERARAEQGGYAGGGELEAPQPEQASAPRQH
;
A
#
# COMPACT_ATOMS: atom_id res chain seq x y z
N MET A 1 32.87 26.50 26.48
CA MET A 1 32.96 26.06 25.07
C MET A 1 34.43 25.91 24.73
N SER A 2 34.86 24.75 24.24
CA SER A 2 36.26 24.48 23.86
C SER A 2 36.64 25.29 22.61
N SER A 3 37.86 25.83 22.56
CA SER A 3 38.38 26.62 21.43
C SER A 3 38.45 25.85 20.10
N LEU A 4 38.29 24.52 20.14
CA LEU A 4 38.30 23.62 18.98
C LEU A 4 37.01 23.61 18.15
N THR A 5 35.92 24.24 18.63
CA THR A 5 34.63 24.28 17.92
C THR A 5 34.24 25.67 17.42
N THR A 6 35.13 26.66 17.52
CA THR A 6 34.87 28.02 17.04
C THR A 6 35.21 28.10 15.55
N PRO A 7 34.25 28.38 14.64
CA PRO A 7 34.54 28.48 13.22
C PRO A 7 35.55 29.61 12.96
N THR A 8 36.66 29.29 12.30
CA THR A 8 37.74 30.24 11.98
C THR A 8 37.41 31.20 10.83
N LYS A 9 36.27 31.01 10.14
CA LYS A 9 35.73 31.92 9.13
C LYS A 9 34.45 32.56 9.66
N GLY A 10 34.36 33.89 9.56
CA GLY A 10 33.14 34.63 9.91
C GLY A 10 31.93 34.08 9.14
N SER A 11 30.80 33.89 9.84
CA SER A 11 29.55 33.42 9.22
C SER A 11 29.16 34.33 8.05
N GLY A 12 28.92 33.75 6.87
CA GLY A 12 28.46 34.52 5.70
C GLY A 12 27.17 35.30 5.98
N LEU A 13 26.89 36.34 5.19
CA LEU A 13 25.71 37.20 5.37
C LEU A 13 24.39 36.41 5.45
N LEU A 14 24.22 35.39 4.60
CA LEU A 14 23.07 34.49 4.65
C LEU A 14 22.94 33.73 5.98
N ALA A 15 24.06 33.24 6.52
CA ALA A 15 24.07 32.53 7.81
C ALA A 15 23.74 33.49 8.96
N LYS A 16 24.21 34.75 8.91
CA LYS A 16 23.86 35.78 9.90
C LYS A 16 22.37 36.12 9.86
N HIS A 17 21.80 36.35 8.68
CA HIS A 17 20.38 36.62 8.53
C HIS A 17 19.52 35.42 8.96
N ALA A 18 19.91 34.20 8.59
CA ALA A 18 19.21 32.99 9.03
C ALA A 18 19.25 32.83 10.56
N ALA A 19 20.41 33.07 11.19
CA ALA A 19 20.54 33.01 12.65
C ALA A 19 19.70 34.10 13.34
N GLN A 20 19.70 35.32 12.82
CA GLN A 20 18.88 36.42 13.35
C GLN A 20 17.38 36.12 13.22
N ALA A 21 16.94 35.60 12.07
CA ALA A 21 15.56 35.20 11.84
C ALA A 21 15.14 34.06 12.79
N ALA A 22 15.98 33.03 12.94
CA ALA A 22 15.73 31.92 13.86
C ALA A 22 15.65 32.39 15.32
N ASN A 23 16.55 33.27 15.76
CA ASN A 23 16.52 33.85 17.10
C ASN A 23 15.26 34.69 17.33
N ASN A 24 14.87 35.51 16.35
CA ASN A 24 13.66 36.33 16.44
C ASN A 24 12.38 35.48 16.50
N ALA A 25 12.34 34.36 15.77
CA ALA A 25 11.24 33.40 15.84
C ALA A 25 11.19 32.70 17.21
N ASP A 26 12.34 32.27 17.75
CA ASP A 26 12.39 31.58 19.03
C ASP A 26 12.06 32.53 20.21
N GLN A 27 12.47 33.80 20.14
CA GLN A 27 12.08 34.80 21.15
C GLN A 27 10.56 35.05 21.21
N ARG A 28 9.84 34.90 20.10
CA ARG A 28 8.37 35.09 20.04
C ARG A 28 7.59 33.84 20.41
N TYR A 29 8.03 32.68 19.93
CA TYR A 29 7.24 31.46 19.96
C TYR A 29 7.84 30.33 20.82
N LEU A 30 9.09 30.48 21.29
CA LEU A 30 9.80 29.52 22.14
C LEU A 30 9.77 28.07 21.59
N MET A 31 9.88 27.94 20.27
CA MET A 31 9.67 26.68 19.54
C MET A 31 10.87 25.73 19.62
N ALA A 32 12.07 26.20 19.97
CA ALA A 32 13.30 25.41 19.87
C ALA A 32 13.26 24.09 20.65
N LYS A 33 12.70 24.09 21.88
CA LYS A 33 12.61 22.87 22.70
C LYS A 33 11.70 21.82 22.06
N GLY A 34 10.53 22.22 21.60
CA GLY A 34 9.57 21.34 20.93
C GLY A 34 10.12 20.82 19.60
N LEU A 35 10.66 21.73 18.77
CA LEU A 35 11.25 21.38 17.48
C LEU A 35 12.42 20.40 17.66
N ARG A 36 13.32 20.63 18.61
CA ARG A 36 14.44 19.71 18.90
C ARG A 36 13.96 18.30 19.25
N HIS A 37 12.86 18.16 20.00
CA HIS A 37 12.28 16.86 20.31
C HIS A 37 11.79 16.16 19.04
N GLN A 38 11.13 16.89 18.14
CA GLN A 38 10.64 16.36 16.87
C GLN A 38 11.78 15.98 15.92
N LEU A 39 12.77 16.85 15.73
CA LEU A 39 13.88 16.59 14.80
C LEU A 39 14.78 15.41 15.23
N ASN A 40 14.87 15.13 16.54
CA ASN A 40 15.63 13.99 17.07
C ASN A 40 14.83 12.69 17.15
N LYS A 41 13.56 12.71 16.77
CA LYS A 41 12.74 11.51 16.78
C LYS A 41 13.29 10.47 15.80
N VAL A 42 13.22 9.21 16.20
CA VAL A 42 13.78 8.07 15.47
C VAL A 42 12.67 7.32 14.74
N PHE A 43 12.91 7.01 13.47
CA PHE A 43 12.07 6.14 12.66
C PHE A 43 12.86 4.91 12.21
N PRO A 44 12.30 3.70 12.32
CA PRO A 44 12.89 2.49 11.76
C PRO A 44 13.01 2.56 10.23
N THR A 45 14.03 1.92 9.66
CA THR A 45 14.39 2.04 8.23
C THR A 45 13.95 0.88 7.35
N HIS A 46 12.99 0.06 7.80
CA HIS A 46 12.52 -1.06 6.98
C HIS A 46 11.68 -0.55 5.80
N TRP A 47 11.93 -1.07 4.59
CA TRP A 47 11.29 -0.61 3.34
C TRP A 47 9.75 -0.61 3.41
N SER A 48 9.16 -1.61 4.08
CA SER A 48 7.70 -1.74 4.19
C SER A 48 7.05 -0.63 5.02
N PHE A 49 7.85 0.22 5.68
CA PHE A 49 7.34 1.37 6.41
C PHE A 49 7.04 2.57 5.49
N LEU A 50 7.65 2.63 4.31
CA LEU A 50 7.42 3.65 3.28
C LEU A 50 6.10 3.45 2.52
N LEU A 51 5.44 2.29 2.67
CA LEU A 51 4.17 1.99 1.98
C LEU A 51 3.03 2.92 2.43
N GLY A 52 3.05 3.38 3.69
CA GLY A 52 2.07 4.36 4.17
C GLY A 52 2.36 5.77 3.62
N GLU A 53 3.63 6.10 3.44
CA GLU A 53 4.05 7.38 2.83
C GLU A 53 3.65 7.44 1.35
N LEU A 54 3.69 6.32 0.62
CA LEU A 54 3.19 6.25 -0.75
C LEU A 54 1.72 6.70 -0.86
N ALA A 55 0.86 6.26 0.07
CA ALA A 55 -0.53 6.71 0.13
C ALA A 55 -0.62 8.21 0.45
N LEU A 56 0.12 8.68 1.47
CA LEU A 56 0.13 10.11 1.83
C LEU A 56 0.59 11.00 0.67
N TYR A 57 1.63 10.60 -0.04
CA TYR A 57 2.20 11.35 -1.15
C TYR A 57 1.29 11.38 -2.36
N SER A 58 0.63 10.26 -2.68
CA SER A 58 -0.40 10.21 -3.72
C SER A 58 -1.61 11.08 -3.34
N PHE A 59 -2.00 11.10 -2.06
CA PHE A 59 -3.07 11.98 -1.56
C PHE A 59 -2.73 13.48 -1.68
N ILE A 60 -1.48 13.87 -1.44
CA ILE A 60 -1.04 15.26 -1.67
C ILE A 60 -1.15 15.62 -3.16
N ILE A 61 -0.74 14.70 -4.06
CA ILE A 61 -0.86 14.91 -5.51
C ILE A 61 -2.33 15.04 -5.92
N LEU A 62 -3.22 14.22 -5.35
CA LEU A 62 -4.67 14.32 -5.57
C LEU A 62 -5.22 15.69 -5.17
N ILE A 63 -4.86 16.21 -4.00
CA ILE A 63 -5.29 17.55 -3.58
C ILE A 63 -4.79 18.61 -4.56
N LEU A 64 -3.50 18.60 -4.90
CA LEU A 64 -2.90 19.62 -5.77
C LEU A 64 -3.49 19.59 -7.20
N SER A 65 -3.61 18.41 -7.79
CA SER A 65 -4.20 18.23 -9.13
C SER A 65 -5.72 18.46 -9.11
N GLY A 66 -6.41 18.05 -8.06
CA GLY A 66 -7.84 18.27 -7.87
C GLY A 66 -8.17 19.76 -7.77
N ILE A 67 -7.45 20.52 -6.95
CA ILE A 67 -7.59 21.98 -6.86
C ILE A 67 -7.45 22.61 -8.25
N TYR A 68 -6.47 22.19 -9.05
CA TYR A 68 -6.34 22.68 -10.43
C TYR A 68 -7.56 22.36 -11.28
N LEU A 69 -8.05 21.12 -11.27
CA LEU A 69 -9.21 20.69 -12.07
C LEU A 69 -10.51 21.38 -11.66
N THR A 70 -10.69 21.67 -10.36
CA THR A 70 -11.90 22.38 -9.86
C THR A 70 -12.06 23.78 -10.43
N LEU A 71 -11.00 24.39 -10.96
CA LEU A 71 -11.06 25.72 -11.58
C LEU A 71 -11.67 25.70 -12.98
N PHE A 72 -11.77 24.52 -13.61
CA PHE A 72 -12.22 24.36 -15.00
C PHE A 72 -13.47 23.48 -15.13
N PHE A 73 -13.76 22.62 -14.14
CA PHE A 73 -14.88 21.70 -14.19
C PHE A 73 -16.20 22.35 -13.75
N ASP A 74 -17.26 22.18 -14.55
CA ASP A 74 -18.62 22.66 -14.26
C ASP A 74 -19.53 21.46 -13.99
N PRO A 75 -20.00 21.23 -12.74
CA PRO A 75 -20.75 20.02 -12.36
C PRO A 75 -22.22 20.02 -12.80
N SER A 76 -22.65 20.92 -13.68
CA SER A 76 -24.06 21.05 -14.07
C SER A 76 -24.54 19.90 -14.98
N MET A 77 -25.76 19.43 -14.70
CA MET A 77 -26.51 18.48 -15.55
C MET A 77 -27.41 19.18 -16.59
N ALA A 78 -27.18 20.47 -16.84
CA ALA A 78 -27.86 21.16 -17.93
C ALA A 78 -27.48 20.52 -19.28
N GLU A 79 -28.47 20.25 -20.12
CA GLU A 79 -28.27 19.71 -21.46
C GLU A 79 -27.73 20.81 -22.38
N VAL A 80 -26.62 20.49 -23.05
CA VAL A 80 -25.89 21.37 -23.95
C VAL A 80 -25.50 20.57 -25.21
N VAL A 81 -25.38 21.26 -26.34
CA VAL A 81 -24.92 20.66 -27.60
C VAL A 81 -23.45 20.97 -27.77
N TYR A 82 -22.62 19.94 -27.95
CA TYR A 82 -21.18 20.13 -28.08
C TYR A 82 -20.79 20.83 -29.37
N ASP A 83 -20.06 21.94 -29.22
CA ASP A 83 -19.47 22.74 -30.31
C ASP A 83 -17.93 22.83 -30.21
N GLY A 84 -17.29 21.93 -29.47
CA GLY A 84 -15.84 21.94 -29.24
C GLY A 84 -15.00 21.28 -30.35
N PRO A 85 -13.67 21.22 -30.18
CA PRO A 85 -12.74 20.76 -31.23
C PRO A 85 -12.82 19.26 -31.55
N TYR A 86 -13.41 18.42 -30.69
CA TYR A 86 -13.45 16.98 -30.88
C TYR A 86 -14.58 16.56 -31.84
N ARG A 87 -14.22 16.36 -33.12
CA ARG A 87 -15.17 16.15 -34.23
C ARG A 87 -16.16 14.99 -34.06
N ASN A 88 -15.79 13.92 -33.36
CA ASN A 88 -16.67 12.74 -33.25
C ASN A 88 -17.90 12.98 -32.35
N LEU A 89 -17.90 14.05 -31.55
CA LEU A 89 -19.00 14.41 -30.65
C LEU A 89 -19.70 15.72 -31.05
N GLN A 90 -19.36 16.28 -32.21
CA GLN A 90 -19.96 17.52 -32.71
C GLN A 90 -21.47 17.38 -32.93
N GLY A 91 -22.23 18.33 -32.39
CA GLY A 91 -23.70 18.33 -32.47
C GLY A 91 -24.39 17.31 -31.56
N VAL A 92 -23.66 16.64 -30.67
CA VAL A 92 -24.23 15.67 -29.71
C VAL A 92 -24.67 16.40 -28.44
N GLU A 93 -25.89 16.10 -27.98
CA GLU A 93 -26.40 16.56 -26.68
C GLU A 93 -25.68 15.84 -25.53
N MET A 94 -25.25 16.58 -24.53
CA MET A 94 -24.52 16.10 -23.36
C MET A 94 -24.81 16.96 -22.13
N SER A 95 -24.40 16.51 -20.95
CA SER A 95 -24.38 17.37 -19.77
C SER A 95 -23.23 18.39 -19.84
N ARG A 96 -23.43 19.57 -19.24
CA ARG A 96 -22.36 20.57 -19.09
C ARG A 96 -21.15 20.03 -18.30
N ALA A 97 -21.37 19.05 -17.41
CA ALA A 97 -20.31 18.28 -16.76
C ALA A 97 -19.42 17.51 -17.74
N PHE A 98 -20.03 16.80 -18.69
CA PHE A 98 -19.28 16.09 -19.73
C PHE A 98 -18.58 17.07 -20.68
N GLU A 99 -19.27 18.15 -21.10
CA GLU A 99 -18.69 19.18 -21.96
C GLU A 99 -17.45 19.83 -21.33
N SER A 100 -17.54 20.33 -20.10
CA SER A 100 -16.39 20.92 -19.40
C SER A 100 -15.25 19.92 -19.16
N THR A 101 -15.55 18.63 -19.05
CA THR A 101 -14.51 17.58 -19.04
C THR A 101 -13.78 17.47 -20.38
N LEU A 102 -14.49 17.62 -21.50
CA LEU A 102 -13.88 17.66 -22.83
C LEU A 102 -13.05 18.95 -23.02
N GLU A 103 -13.53 20.10 -22.54
CA GLU A 103 -12.79 21.37 -22.53
C GLU A 103 -11.45 21.21 -21.78
N ILE A 104 -11.45 20.62 -20.57
CA ILE A 104 -10.22 20.28 -19.83
C ILE A 104 -9.28 19.39 -20.65
N SER A 105 -9.85 18.41 -21.36
CA SER A 105 -9.08 17.41 -22.09
C SER A 105 -8.45 17.96 -23.38
N PHE A 106 -9.11 18.87 -24.09
CA PHE A 106 -8.69 19.28 -25.43
C PHE A 106 -8.34 20.77 -25.56
N GLU A 107 -8.87 21.63 -24.70
CA GLU A 107 -8.76 23.08 -24.86
C GLU A 107 -7.84 23.71 -23.81
N VAL A 108 -7.75 23.13 -22.62
CA VAL A 108 -6.81 23.57 -21.58
C VAL A 108 -5.41 23.02 -21.85
N ARG A 109 -4.41 23.90 -22.00
CA ARG A 109 -3.02 23.51 -22.23
C ARG A 109 -2.48 22.65 -21.07
N GLY A 110 -2.23 21.37 -21.34
CA GLY A 110 -1.80 20.41 -20.33
C GLY A 110 -2.91 19.91 -19.41
N GLY A 111 -4.18 20.28 -19.67
CA GLY A 111 -5.33 19.88 -18.87
C GLY A 111 -5.54 18.37 -18.88
N LEU A 112 -5.44 17.71 -20.04
CA LEU A 112 -5.50 16.24 -20.13
C LEU A 112 -4.44 15.56 -19.27
N PHE A 113 -3.20 16.07 -19.30
CA PHE A 113 -2.12 15.50 -18.49
C PHE A 113 -2.43 15.61 -17.00
N ILE A 114 -2.89 16.76 -16.51
CA ILE A 114 -3.25 16.92 -15.09
C ILE A 114 -4.46 16.05 -14.71
N ARG A 115 -5.44 15.90 -15.61
CA ARG A 115 -6.58 14.99 -15.42
C ARG A 115 -6.12 13.52 -15.31
N GLN A 116 -5.16 13.10 -16.14
CA GLN A 116 -4.58 11.77 -16.07
C GLN A 116 -3.70 11.58 -14.83
N VAL A 117 -2.92 12.60 -14.43
CA VAL A 117 -2.19 12.61 -13.15
C VAL A 117 -3.13 12.42 -11.98
N HIS A 118 -4.26 13.13 -11.96
CA HIS A 118 -5.26 13.01 -10.92
C HIS A 118 -5.82 11.59 -10.85
N HIS A 119 -6.21 11.02 -11.99
CA HIS A 119 -6.79 9.68 -12.03
C HIS A 119 -5.77 8.57 -11.69
N TRP A 120 -4.54 8.64 -12.20
CA TRP A 120 -3.48 7.69 -11.83
C TRP A 120 -3.09 7.84 -10.37
N ALA A 121 -3.04 9.06 -9.84
CA ALA A 121 -2.81 9.29 -8.41
C ALA A 121 -3.93 8.65 -7.57
N ALA A 122 -5.18 8.68 -8.01
CA ALA A 122 -6.30 8.01 -7.33
C ALA A 122 -6.10 6.49 -7.29
N LEU A 123 -5.75 5.87 -8.43
CA LEU A 123 -5.48 4.44 -8.50
C LEU A 123 -4.32 4.03 -7.58
N ILE A 124 -3.20 4.76 -7.62
CA ILE A 124 -2.03 4.48 -6.78
C ILE A 124 -2.31 4.76 -5.31
N PHE A 125 -3.08 5.80 -5.00
CA PHE A 125 -3.48 6.13 -3.64
C PHE A 125 -4.25 4.98 -2.99
N VAL A 126 -5.29 4.48 -3.64
CA VAL A 126 -6.07 3.35 -3.12
C VAL A 126 -5.22 2.07 -3.09
N ALA A 127 -4.42 1.80 -4.12
CA ALA A 127 -3.52 0.64 -4.16
C ALA A 127 -2.52 0.66 -3.00
N ALA A 128 -1.93 1.82 -2.73
CA ALA A 128 -1.00 2.03 -1.62
C ALA A 128 -1.68 1.82 -0.27
N MET A 129 -2.94 2.25 -0.10
CA MET A 129 -3.70 1.96 1.12
C MET A 129 -3.95 0.46 1.30
N PHE A 130 -4.33 -0.28 0.25
CA PHE A 130 -4.48 -1.74 0.32
C PHE A 130 -3.15 -2.42 0.70
N VAL A 131 -2.06 -2.09 0.02
CA VAL A 131 -0.73 -2.68 0.29
C VAL A 131 -0.23 -2.30 1.70
N HIS A 132 -0.48 -1.07 2.14
CA HIS A 132 -0.18 -0.63 3.50
C HIS A 132 -1.02 -1.38 4.55
N MET A 133 -2.31 -1.55 4.31
CA MET A 133 -3.21 -2.34 5.14
C MET A 133 -2.72 -3.78 5.25
N PHE A 134 -2.33 -4.41 4.14
CA PHE A 134 -1.75 -5.77 4.15
C PHE A 134 -0.49 -5.81 5.01
N ARG A 135 0.41 -4.84 4.87
CA ARG A 135 1.58 -4.73 5.75
C ARG A 135 1.16 -4.69 7.21
N VAL A 136 0.21 -3.84 7.58
CA VAL A 136 -0.25 -3.68 8.97
C VAL A 136 -0.92 -4.95 9.49
N PHE A 137 -1.74 -5.60 8.67
CA PHE A 137 -2.44 -6.85 8.98
C PHE A 137 -1.45 -8.01 9.20
N PHE A 138 -0.62 -8.32 8.21
CA PHE A 138 0.25 -9.49 8.28
C PHE A 138 1.33 -9.35 9.36
N THR A 139 1.81 -8.12 9.60
CA THR A 139 2.81 -7.86 10.66
C THR A 139 2.22 -7.69 12.06
N GLY A 140 0.88 -7.68 12.19
CA GLY A 140 0.19 -7.51 13.47
C GLY A 140 0.38 -6.13 14.08
N ALA A 141 0.58 -5.10 13.25
CA ALA A 141 0.86 -3.73 13.69
C ALA A 141 -0.37 -2.99 14.24
N PHE A 142 -1.58 -3.54 14.08
CA PHE A 142 -2.83 -3.02 14.62
C PHE A 142 -3.09 -3.43 16.07
N ARG A 143 -2.35 -4.41 16.61
CA ARG A 143 -2.53 -4.88 17.99
C ARG A 143 -2.24 -3.74 18.97
N ARG A 144 -2.71 -3.90 20.22
CA ARG A 144 -2.56 -2.89 21.28
C ARG A 144 -1.13 -2.32 21.28
N PRO A 145 -0.94 -1.00 21.23
CA PRO A 145 -1.91 0.09 21.46
C PRO A 145 -2.61 0.67 20.20
N ARG A 146 -2.50 0.05 19.02
CA ARG A 146 -2.78 0.70 17.73
C ARG A 146 -4.14 0.34 17.09
N GLU A 147 -5.06 -0.21 17.88
CA GLU A 147 -6.39 -0.63 17.40
C GLU A 147 -7.20 0.55 16.85
N ALA A 148 -7.18 1.70 17.52
CA ALA A 148 -7.84 2.92 17.04
C ALA A 148 -7.24 3.42 15.71
N ASN A 149 -5.92 3.29 15.54
CA ASN A 149 -5.25 3.70 14.31
C ASN A 149 -5.63 2.80 13.13
N TRP A 150 -5.91 1.51 13.38
CA TRP A 150 -6.49 0.60 12.40
C TRP A 150 -7.88 1.03 11.98
N VAL A 151 -8.78 1.33 12.93
CA VAL A 151 -10.14 1.78 12.62
C VAL A 151 -10.11 3.04 11.74
N ILE A 152 -9.29 4.03 12.11
CA ILE A 152 -9.11 5.24 11.28
C ILE A 152 -8.58 4.89 9.89
N GLY A 153 -7.58 4.01 9.79
CA GLY A 153 -7.04 3.55 8.50
C GLY A 153 -8.05 2.79 7.65
N ALA A 154 -8.89 1.95 8.25
CA ALA A 154 -9.97 1.24 7.57
C ALA A 154 -11.05 2.21 7.06
N LEU A 155 -11.41 3.21 7.86
CA LEU A 155 -12.31 4.28 7.42
C LEU A 155 -11.72 5.11 6.28
N LEU A 156 -10.42 5.43 6.32
CA LEU A 156 -9.73 6.10 5.22
C LEU A 156 -9.76 5.28 3.92
N LEU A 157 -9.58 3.96 4.00
CA LEU A 157 -9.68 3.08 2.84
C LEU A 157 -11.11 3.07 2.27
N ILE A 158 -12.13 2.94 3.13
CA ILE A 158 -13.54 2.97 2.71
C ILE A 158 -13.87 4.32 2.07
N LEU A 159 -13.51 5.42 2.72
CA LEU A 159 -13.70 6.77 2.17
C LEU A 159 -12.95 6.94 0.85
N GLY A 160 -11.72 6.48 0.72
CA GLY A 160 -10.96 6.58 -0.53
C GLY A 160 -11.56 5.78 -1.68
N MET A 161 -12.17 4.61 -1.42
CA MET A 161 -12.92 3.87 -2.45
C MET A 161 -14.16 4.64 -2.92
N PHE A 162 -14.96 5.18 -1.98
CA PHE A 162 -16.15 5.98 -2.33
C PHE A 162 -15.80 7.35 -2.92
N GLU A 163 -14.71 7.96 -2.49
CA GLU A 163 -14.23 9.25 -3.01
C GLU A 163 -13.76 9.10 -4.45
N GLY A 164 -13.00 8.04 -4.75
CA GLY A 164 -12.60 7.72 -6.11
C GLY A 164 -13.80 7.40 -7.00
N PHE A 165 -14.80 6.68 -6.48
CA PHE A 165 -16.07 6.44 -7.18
C PHE A 165 -16.79 7.74 -7.54
N PHE A 166 -16.90 8.65 -6.59
CA PHE A 166 -17.52 9.94 -6.85
C PHE A 166 -16.73 10.75 -7.87
N GLY A 167 -15.39 10.67 -7.85
CA GLY A 167 -14.50 11.38 -8.77
C GLY A 167 -14.68 10.98 -10.23
N TYR A 168 -14.54 9.69 -10.57
CA TYR A 168 -14.68 9.26 -11.97
C TYR A 168 -16.13 9.30 -12.48
N SER A 169 -17.09 9.51 -11.57
CA SER A 169 -18.51 9.68 -11.89
C SER A 169 -18.90 11.13 -12.16
N LEU A 170 -18.04 12.11 -11.85
CA LEU A 170 -18.32 13.52 -12.14
C LEU A 170 -18.41 13.84 -13.64
N PRO A 171 -17.56 13.27 -14.52
CA PRO A 171 -17.63 13.56 -15.95
C PRO A 171 -18.96 13.20 -16.61
N ASP A 172 -19.78 12.34 -16.01
CA ASP A 172 -21.06 11.91 -16.60
C ASP A 172 -20.90 11.28 -18.00
N ASP A 173 -19.85 10.48 -18.16
CA ASP A 173 -19.65 9.64 -19.35
C ASP A 173 -20.52 8.38 -19.29
N LEU A 174 -20.72 7.72 -20.43
CA LEU A 174 -21.62 6.57 -20.53
C LEU A 174 -21.25 5.44 -19.55
N LEU A 175 -19.96 5.16 -19.36
CA LEU A 175 -19.50 4.12 -18.44
C LEU A 175 -19.81 4.50 -16.99
N SER A 176 -19.44 5.70 -16.56
CA SER A 176 -19.67 6.12 -15.18
C SER A 176 -21.16 6.26 -14.84
N GLY A 177 -21.99 6.77 -15.74
CA GLY A 177 -23.43 6.88 -15.52
C GLY A 177 -24.13 5.53 -15.36
N THR A 178 -23.70 4.49 -16.09
CA THR A 178 -24.17 3.11 -15.83
C THR A 178 -23.70 2.59 -14.47
N GLY A 179 -22.50 2.97 -14.03
CA GLY A 179 -21.99 2.70 -12.68
C GLY A 179 -22.83 3.35 -11.58
N ILE A 180 -23.22 4.62 -11.73
CA ILE A 180 -24.13 5.33 -10.80
C ILE A 180 -25.50 4.62 -10.78
N ARG A 181 -26.03 4.24 -11.94
CA ARG A 181 -27.30 3.51 -12.03
C ARG A 181 -27.24 2.18 -11.27
N ALA A 182 -26.18 1.40 -11.44
CA ALA A 182 -26.03 0.11 -10.77
C ALA A 182 -25.83 0.25 -9.25
N THR A 183 -24.91 1.12 -8.84
CA THR A 183 -24.46 1.20 -7.45
C THR A 183 -25.26 2.20 -6.61
N LEU A 184 -25.31 3.48 -6.97
CA LEU A 184 -26.01 4.51 -6.18
C LEU A 184 -27.53 4.43 -6.30
N SER A 185 -28.06 4.10 -7.48
CA SER A 185 -29.50 3.95 -7.65
C SER A 185 -29.95 2.54 -7.25
N GLY A 186 -29.39 1.50 -7.88
CA GLY A 186 -29.79 0.11 -7.67
C GLY A 186 -29.62 -0.40 -6.23
N ILE A 187 -28.44 -0.23 -5.62
CA ILE A 187 -28.19 -0.73 -4.25
C ILE A 187 -29.02 0.06 -3.24
N VAL A 188 -29.14 1.38 -3.38
CA VAL A 188 -29.91 2.20 -2.43
C VAL A 188 -31.41 1.85 -2.49
N LEU A 189 -31.98 1.71 -3.69
CA LEU A 189 -33.36 1.27 -3.86
C LEU A 189 -33.62 -0.13 -3.31
N SER A 190 -32.61 -1.00 -3.31
CA SER A 190 -32.73 -2.37 -2.80
C SER A 190 -32.97 -2.46 -1.29
N VAL A 191 -32.64 -1.40 -0.53
CA VAL A 191 -32.76 -1.40 0.94
C VAL A 191 -34.23 -1.45 1.36
N PRO A 192 -34.67 -2.52 2.07
CA PRO A 192 -36.04 -2.60 2.56
C PRO A 192 -36.38 -1.44 3.50
N VAL A 193 -37.66 -1.12 3.59
CA VAL A 193 -38.23 -0.06 4.46
C VAL A 193 -37.93 1.37 3.99
N ILE A 194 -36.66 1.73 3.78
CA ILE A 194 -36.25 3.13 3.53
C ILE A 194 -35.60 3.37 2.16
N GLY A 195 -35.37 2.35 1.34
CA GLY A 195 -34.60 2.46 0.09
C GLY A 195 -35.14 3.51 -0.89
N THR A 196 -36.45 3.53 -1.14
CA THR A 196 -37.09 4.55 -1.98
C THR A 196 -36.91 5.96 -1.42
N TRP A 197 -37.07 6.14 -0.11
CA TRP A 197 -36.90 7.43 0.55
C TRP A 197 -35.46 7.93 0.46
N LEU A 198 -34.48 7.04 0.68
CA LEU A 198 -33.06 7.35 0.54
C LEU A 198 -32.68 7.69 -0.90
N HIS A 199 -33.19 6.94 -1.88
CA HIS A 199 -32.96 7.23 -3.29
C HIS A 199 -33.48 8.62 -3.67
N TRP A 200 -34.73 8.94 -3.32
CA TRP A 200 -35.31 10.24 -3.60
C TRP A 200 -34.62 11.37 -2.84
N ALA A 201 -34.15 11.13 -1.62
CA ALA A 201 -33.34 12.09 -0.87
C ALA A 201 -32.00 12.35 -1.57
N LEU A 202 -31.37 11.33 -2.16
CA LEU A 202 -30.08 11.41 -2.83
C LEU A 202 -30.15 12.01 -4.24
N PHE A 203 -31.16 11.64 -5.03
CA PHE A 203 -31.31 12.08 -6.43
C PHE A 203 -32.25 13.28 -6.61
N GLY A 204 -33.05 13.63 -5.60
CA GLY A 204 -34.05 14.68 -5.71
C GLY A 204 -35.24 14.33 -6.61
N GLY A 205 -35.33 13.09 -7.07
CA GLY A 205 -36.34 12.61 -8.01
C GLY A 205 -35.97 11.23 -8.58
N GLU A 206 -36.49 10.94 -9.77
CA GLU A 206 -36.09 9.77 -10.55
C GLU A 206 -34.68 9.93 -11.12
N PHE A 207 -33.97 8.81 -11.26
CA PHE A 207 -32.69 8.77 -11.94
C PHE A 207 -32.88 9.00 -13.46
N PRO A 208 -32.02 9.77 -14.16
CA PRO A 208 -30.73 10.32 -13.70
C PRO A 208 -30.83 11.57 -12.81
N GLY A 209 -31.86 12.39 -12.98
CA GLY A 209 -32.05 13.64 -12.24
C GLY A 209 -30.97 14.70 -12.53
N THR A 210 -31.18 15.93 -12.08
CA THR A 210 -30.27 17.07 -12.38
C THR A 210 -29.36 17.47 -11.23
N VAL A 211 -29.63 16.96 -10.01
CA VAL A 211 -28.92 17.39 -8.79
C VAL A 211 -27.82 16.42 -8.34
N ILE A 212 -27.73 15.23 -8.94
CA ILE A 212 -26.81 14.19 -8.47
C ILE A 212 -25.34 14.57 -8.70
N VAL A 213 -24.96 15.01 -9.91
CA VAL A 213 -23.58 15.41 -10.21
C VAL A 213 -23.13 16.62 -9.38
N PRO A 214 -23.94 17.70 -9.21
CA PRO A 214 -23.60 18.77 -8.28
C PRO A 214 -23.42 18.32 -6.83
N ARG A 215 -24.24 17.38 -6.34
CA ARG A 215 -24.10 16.82 -4.98
C ARG A 215 -22.84 15.98 -4.85
N MET A 216 -22.57 15.13 -5.83
CA MET A 216 -21.34 14.32 -5.88
C MET A 216 -20.10 15.21 -5.97
N TYR A 217 -20.16 16.32 -6.71
CA TYR A 217 -19.08 17.31 -6.77
C TYR A 217 -18.80 17.89 -5.39
N ALA A 218 -19.81 18.37 -4.66
CA ALA A 218 -19.64 18.88 -3.30
C ALA A 218 -19.10 17.83 -2.32
N LEU A 219 -19.54 16.57 -2.45
CA LEU A 219 -19.02 15.46 -1.66
C LEU A 219 -17.55 15.15 -1.98
N HIS A 220 -17.21 15.12 -3.27
CA HIS A 220 -15.91 14.73 -3.79
C HIS A 220 -14.83 15.79 -3.58
N ILE A 221 -15.14 17.09 -3.61
CA ILE A 221 -14.10 18.13 -3.47
C ILE A 221 -13.93 18.62 -2.02
N LEU A 222 -15.01 18.62 -1.22
CA LEU A 222 -15.04 19.31 0.07
C LEU A 222 -15.28 18.35 1.23
N ILE A 223 -16.43 17.68 1.23
CA ILE A 223 -16.89 16.96 2.43
C ILE A 223 -16.01 15.75 2.70
N ILE A 224 -15.79 14.88 1.70
CA ILE A 224 -15.04 13.65 1.89
C ILE A 224 -13.54 13.92 1.97
N PRO A 225 -12.89 14.70 1.08
CA PRO A 225 -11.48 15.04 1.25
C PRO A 225 -11.20 15.81 2.55
N GLY A 226 -12.10 16.70 2.98
CA GLY A 226 -11.98 17.40 4.26
C GLY A 226 -12.00 16.44 5.45
N LEU A 227 -12.92 15.47 5.45
CA LEU A 227 -12.97 14.40 6.44
C LEU A 227 -11.72 13.51 6.38
N MET A 228 -11.28 13.13 5.18
CA MET A 228 -10.07 12.32 4.98
C MET A 228 -8.83 13.06 5.46
N LEU A 229 -8.70 14.37 5.20
CA LEU A 229 -7.58 15.18 5.68
C LEU A 229 -7.54 15.22 7.21
N ALA A 230 -8.70 15.39 7.87
CA ALA A 230 -8.82 15.33 9.32
C ALA A 230 -8.43 13.94 9.88
N LEU A 231 -8.90 12.87 9.25
CA LEU A 231 -8.56 11.50 9.62
C LEU A 231 -7.09 11.16 9.37
N VAL A 232 -6.48 11.62 8.27
CA VAL A 232 -5.04 11.47 7.98
C VAL A 232 -4.22 12.22 9.03
N ALA A 233 -4.61 13.44 9.41
CA ALA A 233 -3.94 14.19 10.46
C ALA A 233 -4.01 13.44 11.81
N ALA A 234 -5.17 12.90 12.18
CA ALA A 234 -5.33 12.07 13.37
C ALA A 234 -4.50 10.77 13.28
N HIS A 235 -4.53 10.09 12.14
CA HIS A 235 -3.78 8.85 11.88
C HIS A 235 -2.27 9.07 12.03
N LEU A 236 -1.74 10.10 11.38
CA LEU A 236 -0.33 10.47 11.47
C LEU A 236 0.04 10.93 12.88
N ALA A 237 -0.83 11.68 13.57
CA ALA A 237 -0.60 12.07 14.96
C ALA A 237 -0.47 10.85 15.88
N LEU A 238 -1.31 9.82 15.73
CA LEU A 238 -1.21 8.59 16.51
C LEU A 238 0.11 7.86 16.23
N VAL A 239 0.47 7.66 14.97
CA VAL A 239 1.78 7.08 14.59
C VAL A 239 2.93 7.93 15.12
N TRP A 240 2.74 9.25 15.16
CA TRP A 240 3.74 10.17 15.61
C TRP A 240 3.96 10.06 17.12
N TYR A 241 2.93 10.24 17.92
CA TYR A 241 3.06 10.29 19.38
C TYR A 241 3.20 8.92 20.03
N GLN A 242 2.57 7.87 19.49
CA GLN A 242 2.68 6.50 20.02
C GLN A 242 3.98 5.78 19.61
N LYS A 243 4.85 6.44 18.84
CA LYS A 243 6.05 5.89 18.19
C LYS A 243 5.72 4.77 17.18
N HIS A 244 6.52 4.70 16.12
CA HIS A 244 6.36 3.68 15.09
C HIS A 244 6.79 2.29 15.58
N THR A 245 6.13 1.24 15.10
CA THR A 245 6.50 -0.16 15.36
C THR A 245 7.80 -0.55 14.66
N GLN A 246 8.43 -1.64 15.10
CA GLN A 246 9.64 -2.16 14.45
C GLN A 246 9.64 -3.69 14.42
N PHE A 247 10.30 -4.28 13.41
CA PHE A 247 10.57 -5.72 13.44
C PHE A 247 11.59 -6.05 14.53
N PRO A 248 11.44 -7.18 15.26
CA PRO A 248 12.45 -7.65 16.20
C PRO A 248 13.80 -7.89 15.51
N GLY A 249 14.87 -7.76 16.27
CA GLY A 249 16.24 -7.88 15.78
C GLY A 249 17.25 -7.30 16.76
N VAL A 250 18.50 -7.19 16.32
CA VAL A 250 19.62 -6.76 17.16
C VAL A 250 19.32 -5.40 17.82
N ARG A 251 19.40 -5.36 19.15
CA ARG A 251 19.15 -4.17 20.00
C ARG A 251 17.73 -3.58 19.89
N ARG A 252 16.76 -4.32 19.34
CA ARG A 252 15.36 -3.90 19.26
C ARG A 252 14.54 -4.58 20.35
N LYS A 253 14.03 -3.77 21.28
CA LYS A 253 13.22 -4.18 22.42
C LYS A 253 11.82 -3.56 22.31
N GLU A 254 10.88 -4.04 23.11
CA GLU A 254 9.53 -3.49 23.21
C GLU A 254 9.49 -2.02 23.66
N THR A 255 10.56 -1.56 24.32
CA THR A 255 10.63 -0.24 24.96
C THR A 255 11.43 0.80 24.18
N ASN A 256 12.04 0.43 23.05
CA ASN A 256 12.87 1.35 22.26
C ASN A 256 12.49 1.34 20.78
N VAL A 257 13.05 2.30 20.04
CA VAL A 257 12.94 2.38 18.57
C VAL A 257 14.35 2.55 18.01
N VAL A 258 14.77 1.63 17.14
CA VAL A 258 16.09 1.65 16.50
C VAL A 258 15.92 2.03 15.03
N GLY A 259 16.64 3.06 14.60
CA GLY A 259 16.57 3.55 13.23
C GLY A 259 17.31 4.86 13.07
N VAL A 260 16.85 5.70 12.15
CA VAL A 260 17.46 6.98 11.82
C VAL A 260 16.64 8.15 12.38
N ARG A 261 17.31 9.27 12.68
CA ARG A 261 16.63 10.49 13.13
C ARG A 261 15.95 11.20 11.95
N ILE A 262 14.97 12.05 12.26
CA ILE A 262 14.29 12.89 11.26
C ILE A 262 15.31 13.71 10.48
N MET A 263 16.08 14.53 11.19
CA MET A 263 17.16 15.30 10.59
C MET A 263 18.51 14.61 10.83
N PRO A 264 19.35 14.47 9.79
CA PRO A 264 19.11 14.86 8.39
C PRO A 264 18.48 13.75 7.52
N VAL A 265 18.53 12.49 7.97
CA VAL A 265 18.41 11.33 7.07
C VAL A 265 16.99 11.05 6.61
N PHE A 266 16.03 10.95 7.54
CA PHE A 266 14.66 10.57 7.19
C PHE A 266 13.96 11.67 6.38
N ALA A 267 14.20 12.95 6.69
CA ALA A 267 13.63 14.06 5.92
C ALA A 267 14.11 14.05 4.46
N LEU A 268 15.42 13.82 4.24
CA LEU A 268 15.97 13.69 2.89
C LEU A 268 15.40 12.48 2.15
N LYS A 269 15.32 11.32 2.82
CA LYS A 269 14.75 10.10 2.23
C LYS A 269 13.26 10.25 1.89
N GLY A 270 12.48 10.85 2.79
CA GLY A 270 11.05 11.12 2.56
C GLY A 270 10.83 12.11 1.42
N GLY A 271 11.59 13.21 1.37
CA GLY A 271 11.54 14.16 0.26
C GLY A 271 11.93 13.55 -1.08
N ALA A 272 13.00 12.74 -1.10
CA ALA A 272 13.40 12.00 -2.30
C ALA A 272 12.34 10.96 -2.71
N TRP A 273 11.73 10.27 -1.75
CA TRP A 273 10.66 9.33 -2.03
C TRP A 273 9.41 10.02 -2.59
N PHE A 274 9.02 11.19 -2.06
CA PHE A 274 7.95 12.01 -2.63
C PHE A 274 8.22 12.40 -4.09
N ALA A 275 9.45 12.81 -4.40
CA ALA A 275 9.86 13.14 -5.76
C ALA A 275 9.78 11.92 -6.70
N VAL A 276 10.20 10.74 -6.25
CA VAL A 276 10.10 9.49 -7.02
C VAL A 276 8.64 9.13 -7.28
N VAL A 277 7.78 9.20 -6.26
CA VAL A 277 6.34 8.91 -6.40
C VAL A 277 5.68 9.88 -7.39
N THR A 278 5.96 11.18 -7.25
CA THR A 278 5.46 12.21 -8.17
C THR A 278 5.93 11.98 -9.60
N GLY A 279 7.23 11.72 -9.77
CA GLY A 279 7.82 11.44 -11.08
C GLY A 279 7.24 10.18 -11.72
N PHE A 280 6.98 9.14 -10.93
CA PHE A 280 6.35 7.91 -11.41
C PHE A 280 4.91 8.14 -11.85
N ILE A 281 4.09 8.84 -11.06
CA ILE A 281 2.71 9.20 -11.45
C ILE A 281 2.70 10.05 -12.71
N ALA A 282 3.57 11.07 -12.79
CA ALA A 282 3.70 11.92 -13.96
C ALA A 282 4.09 11.12 -15.21
N LEU A 283 5.06 10.19 -15.07
CA LEU A 283 5.47 9.31 -16.16
C LEU A 283 4.32 8.40 -16.62
N MET A 284 3.61 7.77 -15.69
CA MET A 284 2.46 6.93 -16.02
C MET A 284 1.37 7.74 -16.74
N SER A 285 1.14 8.97 -16.31
CA SER A 285 0.12 9.84 -16.89
C SER A 285 0.51 10.31 -18.30
N GLY A 286 1.79 10.53 -18.57
CA GLY A 286 2.25 10.87 -19.91
C GLY A 286 2.28 9.69 -20.89
N LEU A 287 2.54 8.47 -20.39
CA LEU A 287 2.74 7.28 -21.23
C LEU A 287 1.49 6.40 -21.38
N PHE A 288 0.65 6.32 -20.35
CA PHE A 288 -0.51 5.45 -20.29
C PHE A 288 -1.79 6.27 -20.16
N GLN A 289 -2.55 6.31 -21.25
CA GLN A 289 -3.84 6.98 -21.28
C GLN A 289 -4.81 6.29 -20.31
N ILE A 290 -5.51 7.12 -19.52
CA ILE A 290 -6.53 6.67 -18.58
C ILE A 290 -7.80 7.52 -18.76
N ASN A 291 -8.96 6.86 -18.59
CA ASN A 291 -10.30 7.43 -18.65
C ASN A 291 -10.53 8.36 -19.87
N ALA A 292 -10.50 7.74 -21.06
CA ALA A 292 -10.69 8.38 -22.35
C ALA A 292 -12.19 8.64 -22.64
N VAL A 293 -12.82 9.51 -21.86
CA VAL A 293 -14.29 9.75 -21.88
C VAL A 293 -14.86 10.06 -23.26
N TRP A 294 -14.06 10.71 -24.12
CA TRP A 294 -14.44 11.06 -25.49
C TRP A 294 -14.66 9.84 -26.40
N ASN A 295 -14.14 8.65 -26.04
CA ASN A 295 -14.38 7.40 -26.77
C ASN A 295 -15.70 6.72 -26.36
N LEU A 296 -16.22 7.03 -25.17
CA LEU A 296 -17.43 6.43 -24.63
C LEU A 296 -18.67 7.27 -24.98
N GLY A 297 -18.51 8.59 -24.98
CA GLY A 297 -19.60 9.54 -25.20
C GLY A 297 -20.32 9.91 -23.90
N PRO A 298 -21.25 10.88 -23.99
CA PRO A 298 -22.03 11.34 -22.85
C PRO A 298 -22.98 10.26 -22.35
N TYR A 299 -23.37 10.35 -21.08
CA TYR A 299 -24.33 9.43 -20.52
C TYR A 299 -25.72 9.58 -21.16
N ASN A 300 -26.27 8.46 -21.63
CA ASN A 300 -27.65 8.36 -22.09
C ASN A 300 -28.29 7.10 -21.48
N PRO A 301 -29.42 7.20 -20.75
CA PRO A 301 -30.08 6.05 -20.13
C PRO A 301 -30.51 4.94 -21.10
N SER A 302 -30.60 5.23 -22.39
CA SER A 302 -30.96 4.26 -23.45
C SER A 302 -29.77 3.53 -24.07
N GLN A 303 -28.54 3.88 -23.68
CA GLN A 303 -27.30 3.33 -24.24
C GLN A 303 -26.45 2.69 -23.14
N VAL A 304 -25.61 1.74 -23.53
CA VAL A 304 -24.62 1.08 -22.65
C VAL A 304 -23.38 0.73 -23.44
N SER A 305 -22.22 0.66 -22.78
CA SER A 305 -21.01 0.08 -23.32
C SER A 305 -21.06 -1.46 -23.28
N ALA A 306 -20.19 -2.11 -24.05
CA ALA A 306 -20.06 -3.58 -24.03
C ALA A 306 -19.54 -4.13 -22.68
N GLY A 307 -18.85 -3.30 -21.88
CA GLY A 307 -18.45 -3.61 -20.51
C GLY A 307 -18.65 -2.37 -19.63
N SER A 308 -19.25 -2.58 -18.45
CA SER A 308 -19.61 -1.52 -17.49
C SER A 308 -18.88 -1.67 -16.16
N GLN A 309 -17.55 -1.82 -16.24
CA GLN A 309 -16.70 -2.09 -15.09
C GLN A 309 -16.37 -0.81 -14.32
N PRO A 310 -16.40 -0.83 -12.97
CA PRO A 310 -15.82 0.26 -12.19
C PRO A 310 -14.29 0.20 -12.22
N ASP A 311 -13.64 1.23 -11.69
CA ASP A 311 -12.22 1.15 -11.35
C ASP A 311 -11.93 -0.05 -10.44
N TRP A 312 -10.71 -0.60 -10.55
CA TRP A 312 -10.30 -1.85 -9.91
C TRP A 312 -10.64 -1.89 -8.40
N TYR A 313 -10.47 -0.79 -7.67
CA TYR A 313 -10.73 -0.77 -6.23
C TYR A 313 -12.22 -0.95 -5.84
N LEU A 314 -13.14 -0.97 -6.81
CA LEU A 314 -14.55 -1.30 -6.64
C LEU A 314 -15.00 -2.49 -7.50
N ALA A 315 -14.13 -3.10 -8.28
CA ALA A 315 -14.49 -4.24 -9.11
C ALA A 315 -14.91 -5.46 -8.27
N TRP A 316 -14.37 -5.62 -7.06
CA TRP A 316 -14.89 -6.59 -6.09
C TRP A 316 -16.36 -6.36 -5.68
N ALA A 317 -16.80 -5.09 -5.61
CA ALA A 317 -18.17 -4.73 -5.24
C ALA A 317 -19.15 -4.98 -6.40
N ASP A 318 -18.72 -4.76 -7.63
CA ASP A 318 -19.48 -5.18 -8.81
C ASP A 318 -19.46 -6.71 -8.96
N GLY A 319 -18.32 -7.34 -8.72
CA GLY A 319 -18.14 -8.79 -8.79
C GLY A 319 -19.07 -9.56 -7.86
N ILE A 320 -19.29 -9.09 -6.62
CA ILE A 320 -20.26 -9.71 -5.71
C ILE A 320 -21.69 -9.61 -6.25
N LEU A 321 -22.06 -8.50 -6.89
CA LEU A 321 -23.38 -8.32 -7.53
C LEU A 321 -23.55 -9.30 -8.71
N ARG A 322 -22.50 -9.48 -9.52
CA ARG A 322 -22.52 -10.38 -10.71
C ARG A 322 -22.67 -11.86 -10.34
N ILE A 323 -21.98 -12.30 -9.29
CA ILE A 323 -21.95 -13.74 -8.94
C ILE A 323 -23.03 -14.13 -7.95
N TYR A 324 -23.65 -13.19 -7.22
CA TYR A 324 -24.73 -13.55 -6.32
C TYR A 324 -25.89 -14.19 -7.11
N PRO A 325 -26.48 -15.30 -6.64
CA PRO A 325 -27.64 -15.89 -7.28
C PRO A 325 -28.84 -14.93 -7.28
N ALA A 326 -29.80 -15.14 -8.18
CA ALA A 326 -31.05 -14.38 -8.22
C ALA A 326 -32.00 -14.81 -7.08
N TRP A 327 -31.53 -14.68 -5.83
CA TRP A 327 -32.29 -14.97 -4.63
C TRP A 327 -33.07 -13.72 -4.22
N GLU A 328 -34.39 -13.84 -4.33
CA GLU A 328 -35.34 -12.80 -3.99
C GLU A 328 -36.19 -13.26 -2.81
N LEU A 329 -36.57 -12.31 -1.96
CA LEU A 329 -37.49 -12.55 -0.87
C LEU A 329 -38.75 -11.71 -1.07
N TYR A 330 -39.89 -12.40 -1.15
CA TYR A 330 -41.21 -11.79 -1.26
C TYR A 330 -41.90 -11.81 0.11
N LEU A 331 -42.17 -10.63 0.67
CA LEU A 331 -42.83 -10.44 1.96
C LEU A 331 -44.20 -9.79 1.73
N GLY A 332 -45.21 -10.62 1.43
CA GLY A 332 -46.52 -10.12 1.01
C GLY A 332 -46.41 -9.32 -0.30
N ASN A 333 -46.73 -8.02 -0.24
CA ASN A 333 -46.63 -7.12 -1.40
C ASN A 333 -45.24 -6.46 -1.56
N TYR A 334 -44.29 -6.77 -0.67
CA TYR A 334 -42.94 -6.19 -0.71
C TYR A 334 -41.95 -7.18 -1.31
N THR A 335 -41.00 -6.67 -2.08
CA THR A 335 -39.91 -7.46 -2.67
C THR A 335 -38.57 -6.99 -2.15
N VAL A 336 -37.73 -7.92 -1.72
CA VAL A 336 -36.32 -7.67 -1.39
C VAL A 336 -35.47 -8.29 -2.50
N PRO A 337 -34.86 -7.47 -3.37
CA PRO A 337 -34.15 -7.95 -4.55
C PRO A 337 -32.76 -8.53 -4.19
N PRO A 338 -32.12 -9.34 -5.07
CA PRO A 338 -30.82 -9.94 -4.81
C PRO A 338 -29.72 -8.91 -4.53
N VAL A 339 -29.84 -7.73 -5.14
CA VAL A 339 -28.93 -6.58 -4.96
C VAL A 339 -28.82 -6.16 -3.49
N PHE A 340 -29.88 -6.32 -2.69
CA PHE A 340 -29.83 -6.02 -1.26
C PHE A 340 -28.86 -6.93 -0.51
N PHE A 341 -28.93 -8.24 -0.79
CA PHE A 341 -28.08 -9.22 -0.12
C PHE A 341 -26.61 -9.09 -0.56
N ALA A 342 -26.37 -8.92 -1.85
CA ALA A 342 -25.02 -8.83 -2.40
C ALA A 342 -24.38 -7.45 -2.15
N GLY A 343 -25.08 -6.38 -2.49
CA GLY A 343 -24.60 -5.00 -2.37
C GLY A 343 -24.68 -4.51 -0.94
N ALA A 344 -25.88 -4.29 -0.40
CA ALA A 344 -26.04 -3.63 0.90
C ALA A 344 -25.51 -4.49 2.07
N ILE A 345 -25.95 -5.74 2.17
CA ILE A 345 -25.51 -6.65 3.24
C ILE A 345 -24.08 -7.13 3.00
N GLY A 346 -23.77 -7.63 1.79
CA GLY A 346 -22.47 -8.20 1.48
C GLY A 346 -21.33 -7.20 1.69
N MET A 347 -21.43 -6.00 1.12
CA MET A 347 -20.43 -4.94 1.34
C MET A 347 -20.39 -4.49 2.81
N GLY A 348 -21.56 -4.35 3.45
CA GLY A 348 -21.66 -3.97 4.86
C GLY A 348 -20.94 -4.95 5.79
N ILE A 349 -21.09 -6.25 5.57
CA ILE A 349 -20.40 -7.32 6.31
C ILE A 349 -18.88 -7.22 6.09
N LEU A 350 -18.43 -7.04 4.85
CA LEU A 350 -17.00 -6.92 4.55
C LEU A 350 -16.35 -5.71 5.23
N PHE A 351 -17.01 -4.55 5.20
CA PHE A 351 -16.54 -3.35 5.90
C PHE A 351 -16.57 -3.53 7.43
N ALA A 352 -17.63 -4.12 7.97
CA ALA A 352 -17.72 -4.40 9.41
C ALA A 352 -16.64 -5.37 9.88
N MET A 353 -16.33 -6.41 9.10
CA MET A 353 -15.23 -7.34 9.39
C MET A 353 -13.88 -6.64 9.32
N LEU A 354 -13.66 -5.79 8.31
CA LEU A 354 -12.42 -5.02 8.19
C LEU A 354 -12.20 -4.11 9.39
N ILE A 355 -13.18 -3.28 9.74
CA ILE A 355 -13.12 -2.35 10.89
C ILE A 355 -12.98 -3.14 12.21
N GLY A 356 -13.75 -4.20 12.35
CA GLY A 356 -13.85 -5.01 13.57
C GLY A 356 -12.67 -5.95 13.83
N TYR A 357 -11.80 -6.17 12.84
CA TYR A 357 -10.79 -7.25 12.88
C TYR A 357 -9.90 -7.27 14.13
N PRO A 358 -9.30 -6.14 14.59
CA PRO A 358 -8.45 -6.15 15.79
C PRO A 358 -9.18 -6.65 17.03
N PHE A 359 -10.46 -6.31 17.17
CA PHE A 359 -11.28 -6.70 18.32
C PHE A 359 -11.68 -8.17 18.26
N ILE A 360 -11.92 -8.69 17.05
CA ILE A 360 -12.18 -10.10 16.80
C ILE A 360 -10.93 -10.92 17.15
N GLU A 361 -9.76 -10.57 16.61
CA GLU A 361 -8.52 -11.29 16.91
C GLU A 361 -8.21 -11.23 18.40
N ARG A 362 -8.29 -10.05 19.03
CA ARG A 362 -8.06 -9.89 20.47
C ARG A 362 -8.98 -10.81 21.30
N LYS A 363 -10.26 -10.90 20.95
CA LYS A 363 -11.23 -11.73 21.68
C LYS A 363 -10.92 -13.23 21.53
N LEU A 364 -10.52 -13.66 20.33
CA LEU A 364 -10.23 -15.07 20.04
C LEU A 364 -8.85 -15.51 20.56
N SER A 365 -7.82 -14.68 20.40
CA SER A 365 -6.45 -14.97 20.85
C SER A 365 -6.23 -14.69 22.34
N LYS A 366 -7.11 -13.89 22.97
CA LYS A 366 -6.95 -13.34 24.32
C LYS A 366 -5.68 -12.50 24.49
N ASP A 367 -5.10 -11.99 23.40
CA ASP A 367 -3.90 -11.16 23.41
C ASP A 367 -4.23 -9.72 23.84
N THR A 368 -4.08 -9.44 25.13
CA THR A 368 -4.30 -8.11 25.74
C THR A 368 -3.00 -7.37 26.08
N ALA A 369 -1.85 -7.96 25.73
CA ALA A 369 -0.54 -7.41 26.04
C ALA A 369 -0.22 -6.18 25.16
N HIS A 370 0.76 -5.38 25.58
CA HIS A 370 1.23 -4.23 24.83
C HIS A 370 2.33 -4.64 23.85
N HIS A 371 2.11 -4.41 22.54
CA HIS A 371 3.03 -4.83 21.47
C HIS A 371 3.58 -3.61 20.70
N ASN A 372 4.90 -3.46 20.71
CA ASN A 372 5.65 -2.53 19.87
C ASN A 372 6.54 -3.25 18.85
N LEU A 373 6.93 -4.49 19.11
CA LEU A 373 7.56 -5.36 18.13
C LEU A 373 6.53 -6.01 17.21
N LEU A 374 6.84 -5.99 15.92
CA LEU A 374 6.04 -6.66 14.90
C LEU A 374 6.25 -8.17 14.94
N GLN A 375 5.23 -8.92 14.54
CA GLN A 375 5.40 -10.33 14.24
C GLN A 375 5.76 -10.48 12.76
N ARG A 376 6.68 -11.39 12.43
CA ARG A 376 6.84 -11.74 11.02
C ARG A 376 5.58 -12.51 10.60
N PRO A 377 5.08 -12.33 9.36
CA PRO A 377 3.84 -12.99 8.92
C PRO A 377 3.86 -14.51 9.10
N ARG A 378 5.02 -15.14 8.89
CA ARG A 378 5.18 -16.59 9.11
C ARG A 378 4.99 -17.01 10.57
N ASP A 379 5.21 -16.13 11.54
CA ASP A 379 5.13 -16.43 12.99
C ASP A 379 3.68 -16.42 13.51
N ALA A 380 2.74 -15.88 12.73
CA ALA A 380 1.32 -15.86 13.04
C ALA A 380 0.54 -16.64 11.96
N PRO A 381 0.71 -17.97 11.87
CA PRO A 381 0.22 -18.76 10.74
C PRO A 381 -1.30 -18.67 10.56
N VAL A 382 -2.07 -18.63 11.65
CA VAL A 382 -3.54 -18.48 11.59
C VAL A 382 -3.93 -17.12 11.01
N ARG A 383 -3.38 -16.02 11.54
CA ARG A 383 -3.66 -14.67 11.04
C ARG A 383 -3.26 -14.53 9.57
N THR A 384 -2.06 -14.97 9.21
CA THR A 384 -1.58 -14.90 7.83
C THR A 384 -2.44 -15.72 6.89
N SER A 385 -2.91 -16.90 7.32
CA SER A 385 -3.83 -17.72 6.53
C SER A 385 -5.21 -17.09 6.38
N LEU A 386 -5.76 -16.46 7.43
CA LEU A 386 -7.00 -15.68 7.35
C LEU A 386 -6.86 -14.48 6.41
N GLY A 387 -5.71 -13.80 6.44
CA GLY A 387 -5.43 -12.68 5.53
C GLY A 387 -5.34 -13.13 4.08
N VAL A 388 -4.66 -14.24 3.80
CA VAL A 388 -4.61 -14.80 2.44
C VAL A 388 -5.96 -15.34 2.01
N MET A 389 -6.75 -15.95 2.90
CA MET A 389 -8.13 -16.34 2.63
C MET A 389 -8.98 -15.14 2.23
N ALA A 390 -8.93 -14.04 3.00
CA ALA A 390 -9.65 -12.81 2.68
C ALA A 390 -9.17 -12.18 1.36
N LEU A 391 -7.85 -12.20 1.11
CA LEU A 391 -7.28 -11.73 -0.16
C LEU A 391 -7.76 -12.60 -1.33
N THR A 392 -7.76 -13.92 -1.21
CA THR A 392 -8.27 -14.82 -2.26
C THR A 392 -9.76 -14.61 -2.49
N PHE A 393 -10.54 -14.44 -1.42
CA PHE A 393 -11.97 -14.08 -1.53
C PHE A 393 -12.15 -12.77 -2.30
N PHE A 394 -11.40 -11.73 -1.92
CA PHE A 394 -11.39 -10.43 -2.60
C PHE A 394 -10.98 -10.57 -4.08
N MET A 395 -9.91 -11.31 -4.39
CA MET A 395 -9.44 -11.50 -5.76
C MET A 395 -10.42 -12.28 -6.63
N VAL A 396 -11.16 -13.25 -6.06
CA VAL A 396 -12.23 -13.93 -6.81
C VAL A 396 -13.35 -12.95 -7.15
N LEU A 397 -13.76 -12.10 -6.21
CA LEU A 397 -14.75 -11.05 -6.47
C LEU A 397 -14.24 -10.06 -7.52
N GLU A 398 -13.01 -9.57 -7.36
CA GLU A 398 -12.34 -8.64 -8.27
C GLU A 398 -12.34 -9.16 -9.71
N LEU A 399 -11.87 -10.40 -9.92
CA LEU A 399 -11.85 -11.04 -11.23
C LEU A 399 -13.25 -11.31 -11.77
N SER A 400 -14.22 -11.55 -10.89
CA SER A 400 -15.63 -11.72 -11.29
C SER A 400 -16.29 -10.40 -11.69
N GLY A 401 -15.79 -9.26 -11.20
CA GLY A 401 -16.12 -7.94 -11.73
C GLY A 401 -15.82 -7.92 -13.21
N PHE A 402 -14.56 -8.17 -13.59
CA PHE A 402 -14.09 -8.18 -14.99
C PHE A 402 -14.47 -9.41 -15.84
N ASN A 403 -15.54 -10.14 -15.48
CA ASN A 403 -15.86 -11.43 -16.11
C ASN A 403 -16.18 -11.33 -17.62
N ASP A 404 -16.74 -10.22 -18.08
CA ASP A 404 -17.09 -9.95 -19.48
C ASP A 404 -15.83 -9.75 -20.35
N ILE A 405 -14.87 -8.96 -19.89
CA ILE A 405 -13.60 -8.72 -20.59
C ILE A 405 -12.75 -9.98 -20.59
N ILE A 406 -12.70 -10.72 -19.47
CA ILE A 406 -11.98 -12.00 -19.39
C ILE A 406 -12.61 -13.02 -20.35
N ALA A 407 -13.94 -13.15 -20.34
CA ALA A 407 -14.67 -14.00 -21.27
C ALA A 407 -14.34 -13.66 -22.72
N PHE A 408 -14.39 -12.37 -23.08
CA PHE A 408 -14.12 -11.90 -24.43
C PHE A 408 -12.66 -12.09 -24.86
N LYS A 409 -11.69 -11.80 -23.99
CA LYS A 409 -10.25 -11.85 -24.34
C LYS A 409 -9.69 -13.25 -24.40
N TYR A 410 -10.21 -14.17 -23.58
CA TYR A 410 -9.73 -15.55 -23.50
C TYR A 410 -10.66 -16.55 -24.18
N ASP A 411 -11.70 -16.08 -24.87
CA ASP A 411 -12.70 -16.91 -25.55
C ASP A 411 -13.34 -17.95 -24.62
N ILE A 412 -13.75 -17.50 -23.43
CA ILE A 412 -14.41 -18.30 -22.40
C ILE A 412 -15.89 -17.89 -22.36
N SER A 413 -16.79 -18.85 -22.18
CA SER A 413 -18.21 -18.55 -21.99
C SER A 413 -18.43 -17.64 -20.76
N LEU A 414 -19.22 -16.58 -20.92
CA LEU A 414 -19.60 -15.68 -19.82
C LEU A 414 -20.30 -16.44 -18.68
N ASN A 415 -21.16 -17.39 -19.00
CA ASN A 415 -21.83 -18.24 -18.00
C ASN A 415 -20.82 -19.11 -17.24
N ALA A 416 -19.81 -19.64 -17.94
CA ALA A 416 -18.74 -20.40 -17.29
C ALA A 416 -17.92 -19.52 -16.34
N MET A 417 -17.64 -18.27 -16.73
CA MET A 417 -16.97 -17.30 -15.84
C MET A 417 -17.79 -17.01 -14.57
N THR A 418 -19.10 -16.81 -14.69
CA THR A 418 -19.97 -16.58 -13.53
C THR A 418 -20.01 -17.80 -12.60
N TRP A 419 -20.10 -19.02 -13.14
CA TRP A 419 -20.05 -20.25 -12.34
C TRP A 419 -18.67 -20.48 -11.72
N ALA A 420 -17.60 -20.18 -12.43
CA ALA A 420 -16.24 -20.22 -11.90
C ALA A 420 -16.10 -19.25 -10.71
N GLY A 421 -16.65 -18.04 -10.79
CA GLY A 421 -16.70 -17.09 -9.68
C GLY A 421 -17.50 -17.63 -8.48
N ARG A 422 -18.72 -18.15 -8.71
CA ARG A 422 -19.58 -18.73 -7.65
C ARG A 422 -18.93 -19.89 -6.91
N ILE A 423 -18.40 -20.86 -7.65
CA ILE A 423 -17.74 -22.05 -7.08
C ILE A 423 -16.41 -21.64 -6.45
N GLY A 424 -15.65 -20.78 -7.14
CA GLY A 424 -14.36 -20.29 -6.70
C GLY A 424 -14.45 -19.55 -5.37
N LEU A 425 -15.50 -18.75 -5.15
CA LEU A 425 -15.70 -17.99 -3.91
C LEU A 425 -15.84 -18.91 -2.68
N LEU A 426 -16.39 -20.11 -2.87
CA LEU A 426 -16.60 -21.08 -1.79
C LEU A 426 -15.40 -21.99 -1.57
N ILE A 427 -14.66 -22.36 -2.63
CA ILE A 427 -13.59 -23.36 -2.57
C ILE A 427 -12.20 -22.73 -2.42
N LEU A 428 -11.90 -21.68 -3.19
CA LEU A 428 -10.54 -21.12 -3.25
C LEU A 428 -10.11 -20.47 -1.93
N PRO A 429 -10.93 -19.69 -1.20
CA PRO A 429 -10.49 -19.09 0.05
C PRO A 429 -10.14 -20.13 1.14
N PRO A 430 -10.96 -21.15 1.45
CA PRO A 430 -10.58 -22.20 2.40
C PRO A 430 -9.35 -22.99 1.96
N LEU A 431 -9.19 -23.24 0.65
CA LEU A 431 -7.99 -23.90 0.13
C LEU A 431 -6.75 -23.03 0.32
N ALA A 432 -6.84 -21.73 0.02
CA ALA A 432 -5.75 -20.76 0.21
C ALA A 432 -5.37 -20.62 1.69
N TYR A 433 -6.35 -20.67 2.60
CA TYR A 433 -6.11 -20.74 4.04
C TYR A 433 -5.25 -21.97 4.38
N TYR A 434 -5.68 -23.16 3.96
CA TYR A 434 -4.99 -24.41 4.28
C TYR A 434 -3.55 -24.40 3.74
N ILE A 435 -3.37 -24.04 2.46
CA ILE A 435 -2.04 -23.99 1.82
C ILE A 435 -1.14 -22.99 2.54
N THR A 436 -1.64 -21.79 2.82
CA THR A 436 -0.87 -20.73 3.48
C THR A 436 -0.46 -21.12 4.90
N TYR A 437 -1.34 -21.80 5.63
CA TYR A 437 -1.05 -22.29 6.96
C TYR A 437 0.13 -23.27 6.94
N ARG A 438 0.12 -24.22 5.98
CA ARG A 438 1.19 -25.19 5.80
C ARG A 438 2.49 -24.53 5.33
N ILE A 439 2.43 -23.55 4.45
CA ILE A 439 3.59 -22.75 4.02
C ILE A 439 4.19 -22.01 5.22
N CYS A 440 3.39 -21.38 6.08
CA CYS A 440 3.90 -20.68 7.26
C CYS A 440 4.65 -21.64 8.20
N LEU A 441 4.09 -22.82 8.48
CA LEU A 441 4.76 -23.84 9.28
C LEU A 441 6.05 -24.35 8.63
N GLY A 442 6.06 -24.55 7.30
CA GLY A 442 7.27 -24.91 6.55
C GLY A 442 8.35 -23.83 6.64
N LEU A 443 7.97 -22.55 6.53
CA LEU A 443 8.88 -21.41 6.66
C LEU A 443 9.45 -21.27 8.08
N GLN A 444 8.65 -21.56 9.12
CA GLN A 444 9.13 -21.60 10.50
C GLN A 444 10.13 -22.73 10.71
N ARG A 445 9.83 -23.95 10.22
CA ARG A 445 10.73 -25.11 10.31
C ARG A 445 12.06 -24.84 9.61
N SER A 446 12.01 -24.27 8.41
CA SER A 446 13.21 -23.92 7.66
C SER A 446 14.02 -22.78 8.31
N ASP A 447 13.41 -21.90 9.12
CA ASP A 447 14.18 -20.94 9.94
C ASP A 447 14.82 -21.65 11.14
N ARG A 448 14.12 -22.60 11.76
CA ARG A 448 14.61 -23.39 12.91
C ARG A 448 15.75 -24.33 12.54
N GLU A 449 15.66 -24.99 11.39
CA GLU A 449 16.69 -25.88 10.86
C GLU A 449 18.05 -25.17 10.71
N VAL A 450 18.04 -23.92 10.23
CA VAL A 450 19.24 -23.09 10.10
C VAL A 450 19.81 -22.69 11.47
N LEU A 451 18.95 -22.50 12.48
CA LEU A 451 19.40 -22.19 13.84
C LEU A 451 19.95 -23.42 14.57
N GLU A 452 19.51 -24.62 14.21
CA GLU A 452 19.97 -25.90 14.77
C GLU A 452 21.24 -26.41 14.09
N HIS A 453 21.34 -26.33 12.76
CA HIS A 453 22.43 -26.94 11.99
C HIS A 453 23.41 -25.94 11.35
N GLY A 454 23.01 -24.68 11.18
CA GLY A 454 23.77 -23.66 10.47
C GLY A 454 23.25 -23.41 9.04
N VAL A 455 23.89 -22.47 8.34
CA VAL A 455 23.53 -22.11 6.97
C VAL A 455 24.16 -23.10 6.00
N GLU A 456 23.34 -23.69 5.13
CA GLU A 456 23.77 -24.50 3.98
C GLU A 456 24.76 -23.71 3.11
N THR A 457 25.97 -24.27 2.93
CA THR A 457 27.01 -23.63 2.10
C THR A 457 26.95 -24.05 0.64
N GLY A 458 26.28 -25.18 0.33
CA GLY A 458 26.34 -25.82 -0.98
C GLY A 458 27.67 -26.53 -1.27
N ILE A 459 28.60 -26.59 -0.31
CA ILE A 459 29.86 -27.32 -0.44
C ILE A 459 29.68 -28.73 0.10
N ILE A 460 29.76 -29.72 -0.79
CA ILE A 460 29.69 -31.14 -0.42
C ILE A 460 31.11 -31.68 -0.22
N LYS A 461 31.37 -32.31 0.92
CA LYS A 461 32.62 -33.01 1.21
C LYS A 461 32.37 -34.52 1.34
N ARG A 462 33.23 -35.32 0.71
CA ARG A 462 33.25 -36.77 0.89
C ARG A 462 34.23 -37.12 2.01
N LEU A 463 33.77 -37.81 3.04
CA LEU A 463 34.58 -38.26 4.17
C LEU A 463 35.39 -39.53 3.80
N PRO A 464 36.48 -39.86 4.53
CA PRO A 464 37.33 -41.01 4.23
C PRO A 464 36.59 -42.36 4.18
N HIS A 465 35.50 -42.50 4.95
CA HIS A 465 34.63 -43.69 4.96
C HIS A 465 33.54 -43.69 3.86
N GLY A 466 33.52 -42.69 2.98
CA GLY A 466 32.66 -42.64 1.79
C GLY A 466 31.36 -41.86 1.93
N GLU A 467 31.02 -41.34 3.11
CA GLU A 467 29.86 -40.50 3.37
C GLU A 467 29.98 -39.11 2.71
N PHE A 468 28.89 -38.58 2.19
CA PHE A 468 28.81 -37.20 1.71
C PHE A 468 28.12 -36.32 2.74
N ILE A 469 28.80 -35.28 3.20
CA ILE A 469 28.24 -34.28 4.09
C ILE A 469 28.16 -32.94 3.36
N GLU A 470 27.08 -32.21 3.61
CA GLU A 470 27.06 -30.78 3.32
C GLU A 470 27.72 -30.02 4.47
N VAL A 471 28.64 -29.13 4.13
CA VAL A 471 29.24 -28.24 5.12
C VAL A 471 28.22 -27.18 5.49
N HIS A 472 27.81 -27.14 6.74
CA HIS A 472 27.00 -26.06 7.28
C HIS A 472 27.89 -25.02 7.95
N GLN A 473 27.53 -23.75 7.83
CA GLN A 473 28.15 -22.65 8.56
C GLN A 473 27.32 -22.31 9.81
N PRO A 474 27.81 -22.62 11.02
CA PRO A 474 27.15 -22.22 12.26
C PRO A 474 26.98 -20.70 12.35
N LEU A 475 25.81 -20.26 12.82
CA LEU A 475 25.54 -18.84 13.11
C LEU A 475 25.93 -18.42 14.53
N GLY A 476 26.20 -19.39 15.40
CA GLY A 476 26.50 -19.19 16.82
C GLY A 476 27.75 -19.96 17.26
N PRO A 477 27.97 -20.06 18.58
CA PRO A 477 29.06 -20.84 19.15
C PRO A 477 29.00 -22.31 18.72
N VAL A 478 30.17 -22.95 18.66
CA VAL A 478 30.34 -24.37 18.33
C VAL A 478 30.91 -25.06 19.56
N HIS A 479 30.37 -26.22 19.93
CA HIS A 479 30.86 -27.07 21.00
C HIS A 479 31.08 -28.49 20.47
N ASP A 480 32.28 -29.03 20.65
CA ASP A 480 32.69 -30.37 20.19
C ASP A 480 32.38 -30.64 18.71
N GLY A 481 32.58 -29.63 17.85
CA GLY A 481 32.34 -29.73 16.41
C GLY A 481 30.88 -29.59 15.98
N HIS A 482 29.95 -29.46 16.92
CA HIS A 482 28.53 -29.26 16.64
C HIS A 482 28.08 -27.82 16.97
N PRO A 483 27.22 -27.21 16.13
CA PRO A 483 26.65 -25.90 16.44
C PRO A 483 25.77 -25.98 17.69
N VAL A 484 25.90 -25.01 18.59
CA VAL A 484 24.95 -24.85 19.70
C VAL A 484 23.65 -24.27 19.12
N PRO A 485 22.49 -24.95 19.29
CA PRO A 485 21.23 -24.47 18.74
C PRO A 485 20.88 -23.08 19.27
N LEU A 486 20.59 -22.14 18.37
CA LEU A 486 20.20 -20.79 18.73
C LEU A 486 18.67 -20.67 18.93
N GLU A 487 18.26 -19.88 19.92
CA GLU A 487 16.84 -19.58 20.13
C GLU A 487 16.29 -18.65 19.05
N TYR A 488 15.04 -18.92 18.62
CA TYR A 488 14.34 -18.06 17.67
C TYR A 488 13.84 -16.77 18.34
N GLN A 489 14.27 -15.62 17.82
CA GLN A 489 13.93 -14.29 18.37
C GLN A 489 12.99 -13.47 17.47
N GLY A 490 12.35 -14.08 16.48
CA GLY A 490 11.48 -13.38 15.53
C GLY A 490 12.24 -12.57 14.46
N ALA A 491 13.57 -12.58 14.45
CA ALA A 491 14.38 -11.91 13.44
C ALA A 491 14.50 -12.74 12.14
N PRO A 492 14.68 -12.12 10.96
CA PRO A 492 14.99 -12.86 9.75
C PRO A 492 16.31 -13.62 9.85
N VAL A 493 16.25 -14.94 9.67
CA VAL A 493 17.43 -15.81 9.66
C VAL A 493 18.05 -15.83 8.26
N PRO A 494 19.37 -15.56 8.10
CA PRO A 494 20.04 -15.66 6.80
C PRO A 494 20.14 -17.12 6.36
N LYS A 495 19.74 -17.42 5.12
CA LYS A 495 19.76 -18.79 4.55
C LYS A 495 20.76 -18.98 3.43
N LYS A 496 21.56 -17.95 3.13
CA LYS A 496 22.53 -17.98 2.04
C LYS A 496 23.81 -17.34 2.53
N MET A 497 24.94 -17.99 2.23
CA MET A 497 26.26 -17.52 2.63
C MET A 497 26.59 -16.13 2.08
N ASN A 498 26.10 -15.78 0.88
CA ASN A 498 26.31 -14.45 0.32
C ASN A 498 25.71 -13.32 1.18
N LYS A 499 24.65 -13.58 1.95
CA LYS A 499 24.08 -12.62 2.91
C LYS A 499 24.93 -12.47 4.17
N LEU A 500 25.82 -13.42 4.44
CA LEU A 500 26.83 -13.37 5.51
C LEU A 500 28.13 -12.71 5.04
N GLY A 501 28.21 -12.24 3.80
CA GLY A 501 29.38 -11.55 3.27
C GLY A 501 30.40 -12.44 2.57
N THR A 502 30.14 -13.75 2.40
CA THR A 502 31.12 -14.66 1.79
C THR A 502 31.43 -14.40 0.32
N ALA A 503 30.53 -13.71 -0.39
CA ALA A 503 30.73 -13.34 -1.79
C ALA A 503 31.75 -12.19 -1.96
N GLY A 504 32.23 -11.58 -0.87
CA GLY A 504 33.11 -10.42 -0.91
C GLY A 504 32.40 -9.18 -1.47
N LYS A 505 33.20 -8.22 -1.93
CA LYS A 505 32.72 -7.00 -2.59
C LYS A 505 33.40 -6.86 -3.95
N PRO A 506 32.72 -6.30 -4.96
CA PRO A 506 33.39 -5.98 -6.22
C PRO A 506 34.49 -4.95 -5.97
N VAL A 507 35.54 -5.01 -6.80
CA VAL A 507 36.65 -4.05 -6.80
C VAL A 507 36.09 -2.64 -7.03
N ALA A 508 36.58 -1.67 -6.27
CA ALA A 508 36.18 -0.27 -6.44
C ALA A 508 36.63 0.23 -7.82
N GLY A 509 35.76 1.00 -8.49
CA GLY A 509 36.01 1.43 -9.85
C GLY A 509 34.76 1.94 -10.55
N THR A 510 34.96 2.38 -11.79
CA THR A 510 33.87 2.60 -12.73
C THR A 510 33.36 1.27 -13.27
N MET A 511 32.26 1.31 -14.04
CA MET A 511 31.77 0.12 -14.76
C MET A 511 32.82 -0.49 -15.70
N TRP A 512 33.82 0.30 -16.12
CA TRP A 512 34.77 -0.08 -17.19
C TRP A 512 36.22 -0.18 -16.72
N SER A 513 36.57 0.37 -15.56
CA SER A 513 37.94 0.42 -15.08
C SER A 513 38.00 0.40 -13.54
N PRO A 514 38.92 -0.38 -12.93
CA PRO A 514 39.14 -0.34 -11.49
C PRO A 514 39.79 0.99 -11.07
N ASP A 515 39.54 1.40 -9.83
CA ASP A 515 40.27 2.48 -9.17
C ASP A 515 41.72 2.03 -8.89
N PRO A 516 42.67 2.97 -8.70
CA PRO A 516 44.02 2.63 -8.27
C PRO A 516 44.02 1.75 -7.01
N ALA A 517 44.95 0.79 -6.95
CA ALA A 517 45.00 -0.18 -5.86
C ALA A 517 45.14 0.48 -4.48
N GLU A 518 45.86 1.60 -4.38
CA GLU A 518 46.03 2.36 -3.15
C GLU A 518 44.70 2.96 -2.64
N GLU A 519 43.87 3.48 -3.53
CA GLU A 519 42.55 4.04 -3.20
C GLU A 519 41.57 2.94 -2.80
N THR A 520 41.59 1.81 -3.52
CA THR A 520 40.78 0.63 -3.18
C THR A 520 41.15 0.11 -1.78
N ALA A 521 42.44 -0.02 -1.48
CA ALA A 521 42.92 -0.44 -0.17
C ALA A 521 42.59 0.57 0.94
N ALA A 522 42.63 1.88 0.66
CA ALA A 522 42.20 2.91 1.61
C ALA A 522 40.69 2.81 1.89
N LEU A 523 39.88 2.57 0.86
CA LEU A 523 38.44 2.39 0.99
C LEU A 523 38.07 1.13 1.77
N GLU A 524 38.78 0.03 1.54
CA GLU A 524 38.61 -1.22 2.29
C GLU A 524 38.96 -1.04 3.76
N ARG A 525 40.08 -0.37 4.07
CA ARG A 525 40.45 -0.01 5.46
C ARG A 525 39.37 0.83 6.14
N ALA A 526 38.91 1.90 5.48
CA ALA A 526 37.85 2.75 6.02
C ALA A 526 36.54 1.98 6.26
N ARG A 527 36.20 1.03 5.37
CA ARG A 527 35.03 0.16 5.53
C ARG A 527 35.19 -0.84 6.67
N ALA A 528 36.38 -1.41 6.86
CA ALA A 528 36.67 -2.30 7.98
C ALA A 528 36.54 -1.56 9.32
N GLU A 529 37.08 -0.34 9.40
CA GLU A 529 36.96 0.54 10.58
C GLU A 529 35.50 0.91 10.89
N GLN A 530 34.69 1.22 9.87
CA GLN A 530 33.25 1.49 10.05
C GLN A 530 32.41 0.23 10.32
N GLY A 531 32.84 -0.93 9.81
CA GLY A 531 32.15 -2.22 9.90
C GLY A 531 32.20 -2.87 11.27
N GLY A 532 33.13 -2.46 12.15
CA GLY A 532 33.28 -2.99 13.51
C GLY A 532 32.08 -2.80 14.45
N TYR A 533 31.04 -2.06 14.04
CA TYR A 533 29.83 -1.83 14.87
C TYR A 533 28.49 -2.18 14.22
N ALA A 534 28.45 -2.88 13.08
CA ALA A 534 27.21 -3.41 12.51
C ALA A 534 27.42 -4.66 11.65
N GLY A 535 27.42 -5.84 12.30
CA GLY A 535 27.00 -7.11 11.70
C GLY A 535 27.92 -7.69 10.63
N GLY A 536 28.92 -8.45 11.06
CA GLY A 536 29.76 -9.28 10.19
C GLY A 536 31.21 -9.22 10.66
N GLY A 537 31.54 -10.00 11.70
CA GLY A 537 32.93 -10.36 11.88
C GLY A 537 33.37 -11.13 10.65
N GLU A 538 34.51 -10.77 10.05
CA GLU A 538 35.17 -11.64 9.10
C GLU A 538 35.37 -12.99 9.80
N LEU A 539 34.61 -13.99 9.37
CA LEU A 539 34.93 -15.37 9.67
C LEU A 539 36.10 -15.70 8.76
N GLU A 540 37.28 -15.76 9.36
CA GLU A 540 38.49 -16.30 8.74
C GLU A 540 38.14 -17.65 8.11
N ALA A 541 38.48 -17.83 6.83
CA ALA A 541 38.35 -19.13 6.18
C ALA A 541 39.12 -20.18 7.00
N PRO A 542 38.63 -21.43 7.10
CA PRO A 542 39.38 -22.46 7.79
C PRO A 542 40.74 -22.60 7.10
N GLN A 543 41.81 -22.24 7.81
CA GLN A 543 43.16 -22.51 7.34
C GLN A 543 43.27 -24.04 7.15
N PRO A 544 43.76 -24.51 5.99
CA PRO A 544 44.04 -25.93 5.84
C PRO A 544 45.05 -26.32 6.91
N GLU A 545 44.67 -27.30 7.72
CA GLU A 545 45.50 -27.92 8.74
C GLU A 545 46.86 -28.25 8.09
N GLN A 546 47.91 -27.54 8.50
CA GLN A 546 49.26 -27.86 8.03
C GLN A 546 49.56 -29.30 8.45
N ALA A 547 49.67 -30.16 7.44
CA ALA A 547 50.11 -31.53 7.62
C ALA A 547 51.39 -31.52 8.46
N SER A 548 51.29 -32.04 9.67
CA SER A 548 52.43 -32.24 10.55
C SER A 548 53.43 -33.13 9.82
N ALA A 549 54.63 -32.58 9.57
CA ALA A 549 55.74 -33.34 9.01
C ALA A 549 56.07 -34.54 9.94
N PRO A 550 56.39 -35.72 9.39
CA PRO A 550 56.69 -36.88 10.20
C PRO A 550 58.01 -36.63 10.96
N ARG A 551 57.98 -36.79 12.29
CA ARG A 551 59.19 -36.85 13.11
C ARG A 551 60.04 -38.02 12.61
N GLN A 552 61.18 -37.71 12.01
CA GLN A 552 62.26 -38.68 11.82
C GLN A 552 62.97 -38.87 13.17
N HIS A 553 63.28 -40.14 13.46
CA HIS A 553 64.12 -40.55 14.59
C HIS A 553 65.55 -40.02 14.47
#